data_AF-A0A4Q9LXK6-F1
#
_entry.id   AF-A0A4Q9LXK6-F1
#
_cell.length_a   1.000
_cell.length_b   1.000
_cell.length_c   1.000
_cell.angle_alpha   90.00
_cell.angle_beta   90.00
_cell.angle_gamma   90.00
#
_symmetry.space_group_name_H-M   'P 1'
#
loop_
_entity.id
_entity.type
_entity.pdbx_description
1 polymer ?
#
loop_
_entity_poly.entity_id
_entity_poly.type
_entity_poly.pdbx_seq_one_letter_code
_entity_poly.pdbx_strand_id
1 'polypeptide(L)'
;MLYVGGLPKIVFKTQKSKTKIEFKCCMTKEFCVLLYSDNTCYVDNQMDKVCFVLPIHLPSFIHKYDKKMSLSDSINKFFVFKSKEDKEMFSKYCQDFNDLKIRKIGYLDR
;
A
#
# COMPACT_ATOMS: atom_id res chain seq x y z
N MET A 1 10.66 2.05 15.28
CA MET A 1 9.21 1.99 14.97
C MET A 1 8.87 0.55 14.72
N LEU A 2 7.86 0.02 15.41
CA LEU A 2 7.47 -1.38 15.34
C LEU A 2 6.38 -1.56 14.26
N TYR A 3 6.60 -2.48 13.32
CA TYR A 3 5.61 -2.83 12.30
C TYR A 3 4.85 -4.09 12.71
N VAL A 4 3.52 -3.99 12.78
CA VAL A 4 2.64 -5.12 13.08
C VAL A 4 1.92 -5.53 11.80
N GLY A 5 2.00 -6.81 11.43
CA GLY A 5 1.37 -7.36 10.22
C GLY A 5 2.33 -7.60 9.04
N GLY A 6 3.59 -7.17 9.14
CA GLY A 6 4.63 -7.49 8.16
C GLY A 6 5.70 -6.39 8.05
N LEU A 7 6.90 -6.76 7.61
CA LEU A 7 7.97 -5.80 7.37
C LEU A 7 7.82 -5.16 5.98
N PRO A 8 7.71 -3.83 5.87
CA PRO A 8 7.59 -3.15 4.60
C PRO A 8 8.91 -3.26 3.81
N LYS A 9 8.83 -3.73 2.56
CA LYS A 9 9.98 -3.78 1.64
C LYS A 9 10.26 -2.42 1.00
N ILE A 10 9.21 -1.80 0.47
CA ILE A 10 9.24 -0.43 -0.06
C ILE A 10 8.17 0.41 0.62
N VAL A 11 8.48 1.69 0.86
CA VAL A 11 7.55 2.64 1.48
C VAL A 11 7.43 3.87 0.60
N PHE A 12 6.20 4.15 0.18
CA PHE A 12 5.85 5.24 -0.71
C PHE A 12 4.56 5.88 -0.22
N LYS A 13 4.04 6.85 -0.95
CA LYS A 13 2.87 7.61 -0.52
C LYS A 13 1.93 7.98 -1.66
N THR A 14 0.69 8.30 -1.34
CA THR A 14 -0.26 8.80 -2.33
C THR A 14 -0.04 10.29 -2.61
N GLN A 15 -0.45 10.75 -3.78
CA GLN A 15 -0.54 12.17 -4.08
C GLN A 15 -1.73 12.79 -3.35
N LYS A 16 -1.47 13.80 -2.51
CA LYS A 16 -2.51 14.52 -1.75
C LYS A 16 -3.62 15.10 -2.66
N SER A 17 -3.27 15.52 -3.88
CA SER A 17 -4.22 16.00 -4.88
C SER A 17 -5.25 14.96 -5.32
N LYS A 18 -4.95 13.65 -5.17
CA LYS A 18 -5.85 12.54 -5.52
C LYS A 18 -6.67 12.06 -4.33
N THR A 19 -6.06 11.99 -3.15
CA THR A 19 -6.67 11.36 -1.98
C THR A 19 -7.18 12.35 -0.91
N LYS A 20 -7.02 13.66 -1.12
CA LYS A 20 -7.25 14.77 -0.16
C LYS A 20 -6.33 14.76 1.06
N ILE A 21 -5.95 13.57 1.55
CA ILE A 21 -4.94 13.33 2.58
C ILE A 21 -3.82 12.45 2.05
N GLU A 22 -2.61 12.60 2.56
CA GLU A 22 -1.48 11.75 2.17
C GLU A 22 -1.54 10.43 2.95
N PHE A 23 -1.63 9.31 2.23
CA PHE A 23 -1.50 7.99 2.84
C PHE A 23 -0.10 7.45 2.60
N LYS A 24 0.54 6.94 3.65
CA LYS A 24 1.76 6.13 3.50
C LYS A 24 1.36 4.70 3.17
N CYS A 25 1.94 4.19 2.11
CA CYS A 25 1.70 2.86 1.59
C CYS A 25 3.01 2.08 1.59
N CYS A 26 2.92 0.77 1.55
CA CYS A 26 4.09 -0.07 1.39
C CYS A 26 3.76 -1.33 0.61
N MET A 27 4.81 -2.00 0.14
CA MET A 27 4.72 -3.37 -0.33
C MET A 27 5.34 -4.32 0.66
N THR A 28 4.67 -5.43 0.91
CA THR A 28 5.23 -6.60 1.60
C THR A 28 5.30 -7.77 0.61
N LYS A 29 4.39 -8.74 0.73
CA LYS A 29 3.94 -9.62 -0.36
C LYS A 29 2.75 -9.03 -1.11
N GLU A 30 2.02 -8.12 -0.46
CA GLU A 30 0.82 -7.48 -0.97
C GLU A 30 0.98 -5.95 -0.88
N PHE A 31 0.07 -5.23 -1.53
CA PHE A 31 -0.08 -3.80 -1.33
C PHE A 31 -0.69 -3.53 0.04
N CYS A 32 -0.07 -2.66 0.82
CA CYS A 32 -0.52 -2.32 2.16
C CYS A 32 -0.58 -0.80 2.36
N VAL A 33 -1.45 -0.38 3.28
CA VAL A 33 -1.48 0.98 3.83
C VAL A 33 -0.96 0.94 5.26
N LEU A 34 -0.08 1.90 5.59
CA LEU A 34 0.49 2.06 6.92
C LEU A 34 -0.43 2.94 7.78
N LEU A 35 -0.96 2.36 8.85
CA LEU A 35 -1.72 3.10 9.86
C LEU A 35 -0.83 3.36 11.07
N TYR A 36 -0.65 4.63 11.39
CA TYR A 36 0.11 5.05 12.56
C TYR A 36 -0.84 5.15 13.74
N SER A 37 -0.53 4.41 14.80
CA SER A 37 -1.23 4.50 16.07
C SER A 37 -0.53 5.51 16.98
N ASP A 38 -1.30 6.11 17.89
CA ASP A 38 -0.74 6.88 19.00
C ASP A 38 -0.14 5.97 20.10
N ASN A 39 -0.34 4.65 19.97
CA ASN A 39 0.24 3.67 20.87
C ASN A 39 1.76 3.58 20.68
N THR A 40 2.45 3.48 21.81
CA THR A 40 3.87 3.13 21.88
C THR A 40 4.03 1.76 22.52
N CYS A 41 5.07 1.04 22.12
CA CYS A 41 5.47 -0.24 22.69
C CYS A 41 6.89 -0.13 23.24
N TYR A 42 7.18 -0.83 24.32
CA TYR A 42 8.54 -0.95 24.86
C TYR A 42 9.07 -2.35 24.57
N VAL A 43 10.08 -2.46 23.71
CA VAL A 43 10.68 -3.73 23.26
C VAL A 43 12.20 -3.52 23.19
N ASP A 44 12.98 -4.52 23.62
CA ASP A 44 14.46 -4.48 23.58
C ASP A 44 15.08 -3.22 24.20
N ASN A 45 14.53 -2.80 25.35
CA ASN A 45 14.89 -1.58 26.07
C ASN A 45 14.68 -0.26 25.29
N GLN A 46 13.90 -0.27 24.20
CA GLN A 46 13.58 0.90 23.39
C GLN A 46 12.07 1.15 23.35
N MET A 47 11.67 2.43 23.38
CA MET A 47 10.28 2.84 23.19
C MET A 47 10.03 3.16 21.71
N ASP A 48 9.16 2.39 21.09
CA ASP A 48 8.83 2.47 19.68
C ASP A 48 7.37 2.86 19.45
N LYS A 49 7.11 3.64 18.39
CA LYS A 49 5.74 3.85 17.90
C LYS A 49 5.25 2.62 17.16
N VAL A 50 3.96 2.30 17.31
CA VAL A 50 3.32 1.17 16.62
C VAL A 50 2.74 1.61 15.27
N CYS A 51 3.10 0.89 14.22
CA CYS A 51 2.54 1.06 12.88
C CYS A 51 1.93 -0.25 12.39
N PHE A 52 0.64 -0.22 12.10
CA PHE A 52 -0.07 -1.36 11.52
C PHE A 52 0.11 -1.38 10.01
N VAL A 53 0.52 -2.53 9.49
CA VAL A 53 0.70 -2.79 8.06
C VAL A 53 -0.53 -3.54 7.57
N LEU A 54 -1.48 -2.81 6.98
CA LEU A 54 -2.76 -3.38 6.56
C LEU A 54 -2.77 -3.73 5.07
N PRO A 55 -2.93 -5.00 4.69
CA PRO A 55 -3.11 -5.38 3.30
C PRO A 55 -4.43 -4.86 2.73
N ILE A 56 -4.38 -4.31 1.52
CA ILE A 56 -5.54 -3.77 0.82
C ILE A 56 -5.50 -4.17 -0.65
N HIS A 57 -6.66 -4.44 -1.22
CA HIS A 57 -6.79 -4.65 -2.66
C HIS A 57 -6.52 -3.34 -3.43
N LEU A 58 -5.37 -3.29 -4.12
CA LEU A 58 -4.85 -2.09 -4.78
C LEU A 58 -5.84 -1.46 -5.79
N PRO A 59 -6.46 -2.22 -6.73
CA PRO A 59 -7.45 -1.65 -7.64
C PRO A 59 -8.63 -0.98 -6.91
N SER A 60 -9.18 -1.66 -5.90
CA SER A 60 -10.30 -1.11 -5.11
C SER A 60 -9.91 0.16 -4.36
N PHE A 61 -8.68 0.21 -3.84
CA PHE A 61 -8.15 1.40 -3.18
C PHE A 61 -8.06 2.57 -4.15
N ILE A 62 -7.53 2.38 -5.37
CA ILE A 62 -7.43 3.42 -6.39
C ILE A 62 -8.83 3.87 -6.83
N HIS A 63 -9.73 2.93 -7.13
CA HIS A 63 -11.08 3.21 -7.62
C HIS A 63 -11.99 3.92 -6.62
N LYS A 64 -11.65 3.85 -5.32
CA LYS A 64 -12.30 4.69 -4.30
C LYS A 64 -12.11 6.18 -4.57
N TYR A 65 -10.99 6.57 -5.19
CA TYR A 65 -10.64 7.96 -5.46
C TYR A 65 -10.78 8.34 -6.94
N ASP A 66 -10.48 7.39 -7.85
CA ASP A 66 -10.64 7.60 -9.29
C ASP A 66 -11.07 6.28 -9.97
N LYS A 67 -12.37 6.17 -10.27
CA LYS A 67 -12.97 4.96 -10.87
C LYS A 67 -12.46 4.63 -12.27
N LYS A 68 -11.93 5.62 -13.00
CA LYS A 68 -11.48 5.45 -14.39
C LYS A 68 -9.97 5.27 -14.48
N MET A 69 -9.26 5.35 -13.37
CA MET A 69 -7.81 5.24 -13.34
C MET A 69 -7.36 3.79 -13.60
N SER A 70 -6.48 3.62 -14.59
CA SER A 70 -5.80 2.36 -14.83
C SER A 70 -4.69 2.11 -13.80
N LEU A 71 -4.30 0.85 -13.60
CA LEU A 71 -3.15 0.53 -12.73
C LEU A 71 -1.86 1.20 -13.24
N SER A 72 -1.63 1.21 -14.55
CA SER A 72 -0.47 1.88 -15.15
C SER A 72 -0.45 3.38 -14.88
N ASP A 73 -1.60 4.06 -15.01
CA ASP A 73 -1.72 5.48 -14.68
C ASP A 73 -1.48 5.72 -13.19
N SER A 74 -1.95 4.82 -12.32
CA SER A 74 -1.80 4.99 -10.87
C SER A 74 -0.35 5.04 -10.42
N ILE A 75 0.52 4.23 -11.03
CA ILE A 75 1.97 4.22 -10.76
C ILE A 75 2.59 5.60 -11.05
N ASN A 76 2.11 6.29 -12.08
CA ASN A 76 2.68 7.56 -12.53
C ASN A 76 2.02 8.78 -11.89
N LYS A 77 0.72 8.71 -11.58
CA LYS A 77 -0.11 9.87 -11.24
C LYS A 77 -0.74 9.79 -9.85
N PHE A 78 -0.78 8.62 -9.22
CA PHE A 78 -1.43 8.41 -7.92
C PHE A 78 -0.43 8.26 -6.80
N PHE A 79 0.70 7.60 -7.06
CA PHE A 79 1.75 7.36 -6.07
C PHE A 79 2.95 8.29 -6.27
N VAL A 80 3.66 8.55 -5.17
CA VAL A 80 4.93 9.27 -5.12
C VAL A 80 5.95 8.34 -4.46
N PHE A 81 6.93 7.93 -5.25
CA PHE A 81 8.01 7.04 -4.84
C PHE A 81 9.24 7.87 -4.42
N LYS A 82 10.05 7.33 -3.52
CA LYS A 82 11.29 8.00 -3.08
C LYS A 82 12.40 7.85 -4.10
N SER A 83 12.44 6.72 -4.78
CA SER A 83 13.47 6.38 -5.76
C SER A 83 12.84 5.80 -7.03
N LYS A 84 13.63 5.75 -8.10
CA LYS A 84 13.22 5.13 -9.35
C LYS A 84 13.11 3.61 -9.18
N GLU A 85 14.00 3.03 -8.37
CA GLU A 85 14.05 1.61 -8.04
C GLU A 85 12.76 1.17 -7.32
N ASP A 86 12.26 1.98 -6.37
CA ASP A 86 11.00 1.71 -5.67
C ASP A 86 9.82 1.69 -6.65
N LYS A 87 9.80 2.66 -7.58
CA LYS A 87 8.78 2.74 -8.62
C LYS A 87 8.83 1.53 -9.55
N GLU A 88 10.02 1.13 -9.98
CA GLU A 88 10.22 -0.04 -10.84
C GLU A 88 9.79 -1.34 -10.13
N MET A 89 10.13 -1.50 -8.85
CA MET A 89 9.71 -2.65 -8.05
C MET A 89 8.19 -2.72 -7.90
N PHE A 90 7.54 -1.59 -7.60
CA PHE A 90 6.07 -1.52 -7.55
C PHE A 90 5.42 -1.76 -8.91
N SER A 91 6.05 -1.29 -9.99
CA SER A 91 5.55 -1.50 -11.36
C SER A 91 5.55 -2.98 -11.74
N LYS A 92 6.61 -3.73 -11.41
CA LYS A 92 6.68 -5.18 -11.60
C LYS A 92 5.54 -5.90 -10.86
N TYR A 93 5.32 -5.55 -9.61
CA TYR A 93 4.19 -6.10 -8.83
C TYR A 93 2.82 -5.80 -9.47
N CYS A 94 2.63 -4.59 -10.05
CA CYS A 94 1.39 -4.26 -10.75
C CYS A 94 1.21 -5.02 -12.08
N GLN A 95 2.29 -5.46 -12.72
CA GLN A 95 2.22 -6.29 -13.92
C GLN A 95 1.68 -7.69 -13.58
N ASP A 96 2.10 -8.26 -12.45
CA ASP A 96 1.61 -9.56 -11.96
C ASP A 96 0.08 -9.57 -11.74
N PHE A 97 -0.52 -8.42 -11.40
CA PHE A 97 -1.98 -8.27 -11.31
C PHE A 97 -2.71 -8.34 -12.65
N ASN A 98 -2.09 -7.89 -13.74
CA ASN A 98 -2.69 -7.97 -15.07
C ASN A 98 -2.62 -9.42 -15.61
N ASP A 99 -1.59 -10.17 -15.24
CA ASP A 99 -1.44 -11.58 -15.61
C ASP A 99 -2.37 -12.49 -14.78
N LEU A 100 -2.65 -12.13 -13.53
CA LEU A 100 -3.66 -12.77 -12.70
C LEU A 100 -5.06 -12.22 -13.02
N LYS A 101 -5.62 -12.62 -14.17
CA LYS A 101 -7.07 -12.54 -14.45
C LYS A 101 -7.87 -12.79 -13.18
N ILE A 102 -8.47 -11.73 -12.64
CA ILE A 102 -9.67 -11.72 -11.80
C ILE A 102 -9.81 -13.00 -10.95
N ARG A 103 -9.04 -13.12 -9.87
CA ARG A 103 -9.56 -13.89 -8.73
C ARG A 103 -10.71 -13.06 -8.16
N LYS A 104 -11.90 -13.29 -8.72
CA LYS A 104 -13.16 -13.17 -7.98
C LYS A 104 -12.92 -13.97 -6.70
N ILE A 105 -12.52 -13.29 -5.62
CA ILE A 105 -12.84 -13.77 -4.29
C ILE A 105 -14.34 -13.57 -4.24
N GLY A 106 -15.06 -14.63 -4.59
CA GLY A 106 -16.48 -14.71 -4.36
C GLY A 106 -16.72 -14.33 -2.92
N TYR A 107 -17.68 -13.44 -2.71
CA TYR A 107 -18.59 -13.58 -1.59
C TYR A 107 -19.15 -15.00 -1.67
N LEU A 108 -18.44 -15.94 -1.07
CA LEU A 108 -18.96 -17.23 -0.65
C LEU A 108 -18.70 -17.27 0.85
N ASP A 109 -19.81 -17.48 1.54
CA ASP A 109 -19.98 -17.79 2.96
C ASP A 109 -19.85 -16.63 3.94
N ARG A 110 -20.99 -15.93 4.12
CA ARG A 110 -21.79 -16.01 5.36
C ARG A 110 -23.19 -15.44 5.16
#